data_AF-F7KPN4-F1
#
_entry.id   AF-F7KPN4-F1
#
_cell.length_a   1.000
_cell.length_b   1.000
_cell.length_c   1.000
_cell.angle_alpha   90.00
_cell.angle_beta   90.00
_cell.angle_gamma   90.00
#
_symmetry.space_group_name_H-M   'P 1'
#
loop_
_entity.id
_entity.type
_entity.pdbx_description
1 polymer ?
#
loop_
_entity_poly.entity_id
_entity_poly.type
_entity_poly.pdbx_seq_one_letter_code
_entity_poly.pdbx_strand_id
1 'polypeptide(L)'
;MNSKILPLEPIYSVWTGRASASASKKGSVTVEAAMAVPLFFLAIVSLLYLMETMAIQASVRCGLQAGGKRAADEASSTAVIMPYRIESDVVNSIGQDRLERSIISGGSGGIHCDKSRMSPRTGIGELVASYEIRVPLPIFGISPAKHEEKLRIKAWTGYEKQGFGRDDDDTVYVTETGLVYHRDYHCTHLELSIHMVLQSEIESLRNEGGGKYHPCQHCMKGAGGGVYITDTGDRYHSSLSCSGLKRTIYAVPLSEVAGKGACSRCGK
;
A
#
# COMPACT_ATOMS: atom_id res chain seq x y z
N MET A 1 54.27 32.62 75.31
CA MET A 1 54.55 31.17 75.29
C MET A 1 53.56 30.51 74.35
N ASN A 2 54.07 29.63 73.48
CA ASN A 2 53.44 29.03 72.32
C ASN A 2 52.06 28.40 72.56
N SER A 3 51.14 28.63 71.62
CA SER A 3 50.35 27.53 71.06
C SER A 3 50.05 27.82 69.59
N LYS A 4 50.68 27.01 68.73
CA LYS A 4 50.39 26.92 67.31
C LYS A 4 48.98 26.39 67.14
N ILE A 5 48.17 27.06 66.32
CA ILE A 5 46.96 26.49 65.75
C ILE A 5 47.04 26.78 64.25
N LEU A 6 47.39 25.75 63.47
CA LEU A 6 47.08 25.70 62.05
C LEU A 6 45.60 25.29 61.93
N PRO A 7 44.85 25.89 61.01
CA PRO A 7 44.06 25.03 60.17
C PRO A 7 44.10 25.42 58.68
N LEU A 8 44.41 24.39 57.88
CA LEU A 8 43.64 23.94 56.72
C LEU A 8 43.49 24.92 55.55
N GLU A 9 44.35 24.76 54.55
CA GLU A 9 43.98 25.10 53.18
C GLU A 9 42.79 24.24 52.73
N PRO A 10 41.77 24.84 52.10
CA PRO A 10 40.96 24.16 51.12
C PRO A 10 41.48 24.49 49.72
N ILE A 11 41.95 23.43 49.08
CA ILE A 11 42.16 23.25 47.65
C ILE A 11 40.86 23.61 46.89
N TYR A 12 41.01 24.01 45.63
CA TYR A 12 40.01 24.34 44.60
C TYR A 12 39.70 25.83 44.40
N SER A 13 40.62 26.50 43.70
CA SER A 13 40.33 27.62 42.82
C SER A 13 39.43 27.15 41.66
N VAL A 14 38.12 27.15 41.86
CA VAL A 14 37.18 27.05 40.74
C VAL A 14 37.08 28.42 40.09
N TRP A 15 37.84 28.60 39.02
CA TRP A 15 37.71 29.75 38.12
C TRP A 15 36.37 29.64 37.37
N THR A 16 35.30 30.13 37.98
CA THR A 16 34.02 30.34 37.29
C THR A 16 34.10 31.64 36.49
N GLY A 17 34.89 31.63 35.42
CA GLY A 17 34.77 32.64 34.39
C GLY A 17 33.43 32.48 33.68
N ARG A 18 32.38 33.18 34.15
CA ARG A 18 31.16 33.36 33.35
C ARG A 18 31.53 34.22 32.14
N ALA A 19 31.71 33.59 31.00
CA ALA A 19 31.74 34.27 29.70
C ALA A 19 30.30 34.69 29.34
N SER A 20 29.80 35.72 30.01
CA SER A 20 28.70 36.53 29.49
C SER A 20 28.81 37.92 30.08
N ALA A 21 29.63 38.75 29.43
CA ALA A 21 29.55 40.19 29.55
C ALA A 21 28.45 40.67 28.60
N SER A 22 27.19 40.47 28.96
CA SER A 22 26.11 41.27 28.37
C SER A 22 26.27 42.68 28.94
N ALA A 23 27.01 43.53 28.22
CA ALA A 23 27.01 44.96 28.45
C ALA A 23 25.59 45.47 28.15
N SER A 24 24.75 45.50 29.18
CA SER A 24 23.39 46.05 29.13
C SER A 24 23.50 47.55 28.89
N LYS A 25 23.42 47.96 27.61
CA LYS A 25 23.08 49.34 27.27
C LYS A 25 21.60 49.53 27.62
N LYS A 26 21.26 50.58 28.35
CA LYS A 26 19.87 50.97 28.62
C LYS A 26 19.18 51.27 27.28
N GLY A 27 18.44 50.29 26.76
CA GLY A 27 17.54 50.45 25.63
C GLY A 27 16.31 51.27 26.04
N SER A 28 15.76 52.04 25.10
CA SER A 28 14.46 52.67 25.32
C SER A 28 13.37 51.62 25.15
N VAL A 29 12.50 51.45 26.15
CA VAL A 29 11.35 50.52 26.12
C VAL A 29 10.50 50.73 24.85
N THR A 30 10.43 51.96 24.35
CA THR A 30 9.71 52.29 23.10
C THR A 30 10.37 51.72 21.85
N VAL A 31 11.71 51.72 21.77
CA VAL A 31 12.46 51.18 20.61
C VAL A 31 12.40 49.66 20.60
N GLU A 32 12.54 49.05 21.78
CA GLU A 32 12.41 47.59 21.94
C GLU A 32 11.00 47.13 21.55
N ALA A 33 9.95 47.82 22.03
CA ALA A 33 8.57 47.51 21.65
C ALA A 33 8.29 47.72 20.15
N ALA A 34 8.84 48.79 19.56
CA ALA A 34 8.68 49.09 18.13
C ALA A 34 9.32 48.03 17.21
N MET A 35 10.33 47.29 17.69
CA MET A 35 10.94 46.18 16.96
C MET A 35 10.32 44.83 17.31
N ALA A 36 10.01 44.59 18.58
CA ALA A 36 9.51 43.31 19.07
C ALA A 36 8.11 42.99 18.54
N VAL A 37 7.21 43.97 18.46
CA VAL A 37 5.82 43.75 18.02
C VAL A 37 5.76 43.33 16.54
N PRO A 38 6.40 44.01 15.57
CA PRO A 38 6.42 43.56 14.17
C PRO A 38 7.06 42.19 13.99
N LEU A 39 8.16 41.89 14.71
CA LEU A 39 8.80 40.58 14.66
C LEU A 39 7.89 39.46 15.16
N PHE A 40 7.15 39.71 16.23
CA PHE A 40 6.17 38.77 16.76
C PHE A 40 5.05 38.49 15.75
N PHE A 41 4.46 39.51 15.13
CA PHE A 41 3.44 39.31 14.10
C PHE A 41 4.00 38.64 12.85
N LEU A 42 5.22 38.96 12.43
CA LEU A 42 5.91 38.29 11.33
C LEU A 42 6.07 36.78 11.63
N ALA A 43 6.42 36.42 12.88
CA ALA A 43 6.54 35.04 13.31
C ALA A 43 5.19 34.30 13.31
N ILE A 44 4.10 34.96 13.70
CA ILE A 44 2.75 34.37 13.62
C ILE A 44 2.34 34.15 12.16
N VAL A 45 2.52 35.16 11.30
CA VAL A 45 2.17 35.08 9.87
C VAL A 45 3.00 34.01 9.17
N SER A 46 4.30 33.90 9.48
CA SER A 46 5.14 32.84 8.91
C SER A 46 4.69 31.45 9.36
N LEU A 47 4.27 31.28 10.62
CA LEU A 47 3.73 30.01 11.12
C LEU A 47 2.39 29.65 10.45
N LEU A 48 1.47 30.60 10.31
CA LEU A 48 0.22 30.41 9.55
C LEU A 48 0.51 30.00 8.10
N TYR A 49 1.48 30.64 7.46
CA TYR A 49 1.87 30.32 6.09
C TYR A 49 2.52 28.94 5.96
N LEU A 50 3.34 28.52 6.94
CA LEU A 50 3.90 27.17 6.98
C LEU A 50 2.78 26.12 7.11
N MET A 51 1.75 26.38 7.92
CA MET A 51 0.60 25.47 8.02
C MET A 51 -0.18 25.40 6.70
N GLU A 52 -0.41 26.53 6.03
CA GLU A 52 -1.12 26.57 4.75
C GLU A 52 -0.33 25.83 3.64
N THR A 53 0.98 26.02 3.58
CA THR A 53 1.83 25.29 2.62
C THR A 53 1.81 23.78 2.87
N MET A 54 1.88 23.35 4.14
CA MET A 54 1.74 21.93 4.49
C MET A 54 0.35 21.39 4.15
N ALA A 55 -0.72 22.15 4.39
CA ALA A 55 -2.09 21.76 4.07
C ALA A 55 -2.29 21.58 2.56
N ILE A 56 -1.67 22.43 1.74
CA ILE A 56 -1.68 22.31 0.28
C ILE A 56 -0.89 21.09 -0.18
N GLN A 57 0.34 20.92 0.31
CA GLN A 57 1.16 19.74 -0.01
C GLN A 57 0.41 18.44 0.33
N ALA A 58 -0.22 18.36 1.50
CA ALA A 58 -1.03 17.23 1.89
C ALA A 58 -2.23 17.03 0.95
N SER A 59 -2.93 18.12 0.60
CA SER A 59 -4.11 18.04 -0.29
C SER A 59 -3.72 17.59 -1.70
N VAL A 60 -2.63 18.13 -2.26
CA VAL A 60 -2.11 17.72 -3.58
C VAL A 60 -1.64 16.26 -3.55
N ARG A 61 -0.93 15.83 -2.49
CA ARG A 61 -0.55 14.41 -2.32
C ARG A 61 -1.78 13.50 -2.26
N CYS A 62 -2.78 13.85 -1.45
CA CYS A 62 -4.02 13.08 -1.35
C CYS A 62 -4.76 13.03 -2.69
N GLY A 63 -4.80 14.15 -3.42
CA GLY A 63 -5.41 14.19 -4.73
C GLY A 63 -4.67 13.36 -5.77
N LEU A 64 -3.34 13.39 -5.74
CA LEU A 64 -2.49 12.56 -6.61
C LEU A 64 -2.66 11.07 -6.29
N GLN A 65 -2.87 10.70 -5.02
CA GLN A 65 -3.22 9.34 -4.62
C GLN A 65 -4.59 8.91 -5.16
N ALA A 66 -5.60 9.78 -5.03
CA ALA A 66 -6.95 9.51 -5.52
C ALA A 66 -7.00 9.39 -7.06
N GLY A 67 -6.35 10.29 -7.79
CA GLY A 67 -6.20 10.22 -9.24
C GLY A 67 -5.32 9.07 -9.67
N GLY A 68 -4.25 8.76 -8.91
CA GLY A 68 -3.37 7.65 -9.20
C GLY A 68 -4.03 6.28 -9.06
N LYS A 69 -4.96 6.14 -8.11
CA LYS A 69 -5.79 4.93 -8.00
C LYS A 69 -6.65 4.73 -9.26
N ARG A 70 -7.29 5.79 -9.77
CA ARG A 70 -8.10 5.74 -11.00
C ARG A 70 -7.23 5.47 -12.23
N ALA A 71 -6.11 6.18 -12.35
CA ALA A 71 -5.16 5.99 -13.44
C ALA A 71 -4.61 4.56 -13.49
N ALA A 72 -4.36 3.93 -12.33
CA ALA A 72 -3.91 2.55 -12.26
C ALA A 72 -4.98 1.54 -12.73
N ASP A 73 -6.26 1.83 -12.46
CA ASP A 73 -7.40 1.01 -12.87
C ASP A 73 -7.68 1.16 -14.38
N GLU A 74 -7.76 2.39 -14.88
CA GLU A 74 -8.00 2.67 -16.31
C GLU A 74 -6.89 2.13 -17.20
N ALA A 75 -5.65 2.16 -16.72
CA ALA A 75 -4.51 1.68 -17.47
C ALA A 75 -4.29 0.16 -17.35
N SER A 76 -5.23 -0.59 -16.77
CA SER A 76 -5.23 -2.05 -16.77
C SER A 76 -5.21 -2.65 -18.19
N SER A 77 -5.81 -1.95 -19.17
CA SER A 77 -5.93 -2.43 -20.55
C SER A 77 -4.85 -1.91 -21.49
N THR A 78 -4.45 -0.65 -21.35
CA THR A 78 -3.57 0.02 -22.33
C THR A 78 -2.19 0.40 -21.77
N ALA A 79 -1.99 0.31 -20.45
CA ALA A 79 -0.77 0.76 -19.76
C ALA A 79 -0.35 2.22 -20.09
N VAL A 80 -1.29 3.05 -20.54
CA VAL A 80 -1.10 4.47 -20.86
C VAL A 80 -1.83 5.32 -19.84
N ILE A 81 -1.22 6.43 -19.42
CA ILE A 81 -1.87 7.47 -18.63
C ILE A 81 -1.95 8.76 -19.43
N MET A 82 -3.01 9.52 -19.19
CA MET A 82 -3.22 10.83 -19.78
C MET A 82 -3.05 11.91 -18.70
N PRO A 83 -1.99 12.75 -18.77
CA PRO A 83 -1.72 13.80 -17.79
C PRO A 83 -2.93 14.68 -17.46
N TYR A 84 -3.68 15.14 -18.47
CA TYR A 84 -4.84 16.00 -18.27
C TYR A 84 -5.94 15.35 -17.41
N ARG A 85 -6.09 14.02 -17.48
CA ARG A 85 -7.08 13.29 -16.66
C ARG A 85 -6.65 13.28 -15.20
N ILE A 86 -5.36 13.07 -14.95
CA ILE A 86 -4.78 13.11 -13.61
C ILE A 86 -4.93 14.52 -13.02
N GLU A 87 -4.68 15.58 -13.79
CA GLU A 87 -4.93 16.97 -13.35
C GLU A 87 -6.38 17.16 -12.93
N SER A 88 -7.32 16.74 -13.79
CA SER A 88 -8.75 16.87 -13.49
C SER A 88 -9.15 16.08 -12.23
N ASP A 89 -8.58 14.89 -12.03
CA ASP A 89 -8.85 14.06 -10.86
C ASP A 89 -8.29 14.68 -9.57
N VAL A 90 -7.08 15.25 -9.64
CA VAL A 90 -6.45 15.98 -8.54
C VAL A 90 -7.30 17.19 -8.18
N VAL A 91 -7.66 18.04 -9.15
CA VAL A 91 -8.49 19.23 -8.94
C VAL A 91 -9.85 18.86 -8.34
N ASN A 92 -10.52 17.85 -8.89
CA ASN A 92 -11.81 17.37 -8.40
C ASN A 92 -11.74 16.80 -6.98
N SER A 93 -10.65 16.11 -6.64
CA SER A 93 -10.47 15.52 -5.31
C SER A 93 -10.19 16.56 -4.22
N ILE A 94 -9.50 17.66 -4.55
CA ILE A 94 -9.20 18.75 -3.61
C ILE A 94 -10.39 19.72 -3.50
N GLY A 95 -11.08 19.93 -4.62
CA GLY A 95 -12.14 20.91 -4.80
C GLY A 95 -11.64 22.17 -5.50
N GLN A 96 -12.27 22.52 -6.62
CA GLN A 96 -11.91 23.69 -7.42
C GLN A 96 -12.00 24.99 -6.60
N ASP A 97 -13.11 25.22 -5.91
CA ASP A 97 -13.32 26.42 -5.08
C ASP A 97 -12.23 26.59 -4.00
N ARG A 98 -11.76 25.47 -3.46
CA ARG A 98 -10.70 25.46 -2.45
C ARG A 98 -9.35 25.85 -3.06
N LEU A 99 -9.05 25.36 -4.26
CA LEU A 99 -7.83 25.68 -4.98
C LEU A 99 -7.80 27.14 -5.46
N GLU A 100 -8.94 27.68 -5.94
CA GLU A 100 -9.05 29.08 -6.35
C GLU A 100 -8.78 30.06 -5.19
N ARG A 101 -9.11 29.68 -3.95
CA ARG A 101 -8.85 30.47 -2.74
C ARG A 101 -7.50 30.19 -2.08
N SER A 102 -6.71 29.27 -2.63
CA SER A 102 -5.44 28.85 -2.05
C SER A 102 -4.28 29.80 -2.42
N ILE A 103 -3.12 29.55 -1.80
CA ILE A 103 -1.86 30.23 -2.13
C ILE A 103 -1.17 29.68 -3.39
N ILE A 104 -1.79 28.74 -4.11
CA ILE A 104 -1.30 28.25 -5.40
C ILE A 104 -1.44 29.35 -6.46
N SER A 105 -0.38 29.57 -7.24
CA SER A 105 -0.41 30.43 -8.43
C SER A 105 -1.36 29.85 -9.48
N GLY A 106 -2.37 30.61 -9.91
CA GLY A 106 -3.34 30.13 -10.92
C GLY A 106 -4.45 29.22 -10.38
N GLY A 107 -4.52 29.01 -9.06
CA GLY A 107 -5.59 28.24 -8.42
C GLY A 107 -5.66 26.81 -8.93
N SER A 108 -6.85 26.38 -9.38
CA SER A 108 -7.04 25.04 -9.96
C SER A 108 -6.27 24.82 -11.26
N GLY A 109 -6.12 25.85 -12.09
CA GLY A 109 -5.35 25.79 -13.34
C GLY A 109 -3.83 25.82 -13.16
N GLY A 110 -3.34 25.96 -11.92
CA GLY A 110 -1.92 25.98 -11.58
C GLY A 110 -1.32 24.61 -11.25
N ILE A 111 -2.12 23.54 -11.29
CA ILE A 111 -1.67 22.17 -11.04
C ILE A 111 -1.42 21.49 -12.38
N HIS A 112 -0.18 21.12 -12.64
CA HIS A 112 0.25 20.48 -13.89
C HIS A 112 0.76 19.07 -13.63
N CYS A 113 0.30 18.09 -14.42
CA CYS A 113 0.72 16.70 -14.32
C CYS A 113 1.48 16.18 -15.54
N ASP A 114 1.95 17.07 -16.43
CA ASP A 114 2.62 16.75 -17.71
C ASP A 114 3.83 15.81 -17.59
N LYS A 115 4.49 15.81 -16.43
CA LYS A 115 5.65 14.95 -16.14
C LYS A 115 5.26 13.52 -15.76
N SER A 116 3.97 13.23 -15.66
CA SER A 116 3.45 11.91 -15.34
C SER A 116 3.66 10.96 -16.50
N ARG A 117 4.25 9.79 -16.24
CA ARG A 117 4.49 8.76 -17.27
C ARG A 117 4.23 7.35 -16.75
N MET A 118 3.96 6.42 -17.66
CA MET A 118 3.86 5.00 -17.35
C MET A 118 4.71 4.16 -18.29
N SER A 119 5.36 3.13 -17.73
CA SER A 119 6.06 2.12 -18.50
C SER A 119 5.04 1.16 -19.13
N PRO A 120 4.98 1.04 -20.47
CA PRO A 120 4.07 0.11 -21.13
C PRO A 120 4.43 -1.36 -20.88
N ARG A 121 5.71 -1.64 -20.60
CA ARG A 121 6.22 -2.99 -20.34
C ARG A 121 5.90 -3.48 -18.93
N THR A 122 6.21 -2.66 -17.92
CA THR A 122 6.07 -3.06 -16.51
C THR A 122 4.73 -2.64 -15.93
N GLY A 123 4.00 -1.73 -16.59
CA GLY A 123 2.80 -1.08 -16.04
C GLY A 123 3.10 -0.20 -14.82
N ILE A 124 4.37 0.14 -14.55
CA ILE A 124 4.75 1.01 -13.43
C ILE A 124 4.66 2.46 -13.90
N GLY A 125 3.87 3.26 -13.19
CA GLY A 125 3.70 4.69 -13.42
C GLY A 125 4.42 5.55 -12.39
N GLU A 126 4.97 6.67 -12.83
CA GLU A 126 5.40 7.78 -11.98
C GLU A 126 4.52 8.98 -12.31
N LEU A 127 3.68 9.35 -11.35
CA LEU A 127 2.83 10.53 -11.42
C LEU A 127 3.55 11.69 -10.74
N VAL A 128 3.47 12.86 -11.36
CA VAL A 128 4.13 14.08 -10.87
C VAL A 128 3.13 15.22 -10.98
N ALA A 129 2.83 15.87 -9.87
CA ALA A 129 2.06 17.12 -9.83
C ALA A 129 3.01 18.29 -9.54
N SER A 130 3.12 19.22 -10.47
CA SER A 130 3.92 20.44 -10.41
C SER A 130 3.01 21.65 -10.20
N TYR A 131 3.34 22.52 -9.25
CA TYR A 131 2.59 23.74 -8.95
C TYR A 131 3.50 24.78 -8.29
N GLU A 132 3.07 26.04 -8.29
CA GLU A 132 3.81 27.14 -7.67
C GLU A 132 3.04 27.75 -6.51
N ILE A 133 3.73 28.05 -5.41
CA ILE A 133 3.15 28.67 -4.22
C ILE A 133 3.60 30.14 -4.13
N ARG A 134 2.63 31.05 -3.95
CA ARG A 134 2.86 32.48 -3.78
C ARG A 134 3.15 32.84 -2.33
N VAL A 135 4.24 33.56 -2.11
CA VAL A 135 4.58 34.09 -0.78
C VAL A 135 3.76 35.37 -0.51
N PRO A 136 3.06 35.47 0.64
CA PRO A 136 2.16 36.59 0.95
C PRO A 136 2.88 37.87 1.40
N LEU A 137 4.20 37.97 1.19
CA LEU A 137 5.02 39.11 1.61
C LEU A 137 5.45 39.94 0.37
N PRO A 138 4.74 41.03 0.04
CA PRO A 138 5.01 41.85 -1.14
C PRO A 138 6.32 42.66 -1.07
N ILE A 139 7.03 42.60 0.06
CA ILE A 139 8.15 43.49 0.38
C ILE A 139 9.47 43.03 -0.27
N PHE A 140 9.58 41.76 -0.67
CA PHE A 140 10.86 41.15 -1.04
C PHE A 140 10.96 40.70 -2.50
N GLY A 141 9.96 40.97 -3.35
CA GLY A 141 10.00 40.54 -4.76
C GLY A 141 10.24 39.04 -4.93
N ILE A 142 9.79 38.22 -3.97
CA ILE A 142 10.11 36.79 -3.91
C ILE A 142 9.38 36.07 -5.04
N SER A 143 10.13 35.38 -5.89
CA SER A 143 9.57 34.52 -6.92
C SER A 143 8.72 33.41 -6.27
N PRO A 144 7.58 33.01 -6.88
CA PRO A 144 6.82 31.85 -6.44
C PRO A 144 7.72 30.63 -6.26
N ALA A 145 7.49 29.88 -5.18
CA ALA A 145 8.24 28.68 -4.88
C ALA A 145 7.69 27.52 -5.71
N LYS A 146 8.55 26.85 -6.49
CA LYS A 146 8.17 25.67 -7.27
C LYS A 146 8.10 24.45 -6.36
N HIS A 147 6.96 23.76 -6.39
CA HIS A 147 6.74 22.52 -5.68
C HIS A 147 6.41 21.38 -6.65
N GLU A 148 6.88 20.19 -6.29
CA GLU A 148 6.57 18.95 -7.00
C GLU A 148 6.21 17.86 -6.00
N GLU A 149 5.12 17.17 -6.27
CA GLU A 149 4.73 15.96 -5.56
C GLU A 149 4.80 14.76 -6.50
N LYS A 150 5.42 13.67 -6.04
CA LYS A 150 5.66 12.47 -6.84
C LYS A 150 4.98 11.27 -6.21
N LEU A 151 4.37 10.44 -7.04
CA LEU A 151 3.72 9.20 -6.63
C LEU A 151 4.04 8.10 -7.62
N ARG A 152 4.48 6.94 -7.11
CA ARG A 152 4.66 5.74 -7.92
C ARG A 152 3.41 4.86 -7.82
N ILE A 153 2.88 4.44 -8.96
CA ILE A 153 1.72 3.55 -9.08
C ILE A 153 2.07 2.32 -9.93
N LYS A 154 1.22 1.28 -9.86
CA LYS A 154 1.29 0.10 -10.71
C LYS A 154 -0.09 -0.15 -11.30
N ALA A 155 -0.17 -0.18 -12.62
CA ALA A 155 -1.38 -0.60 -13.33
C ALA A 155 -1.66 -2.08 -13.07
N TRP A 156 -2.95 -2.43 -13.11
CA TRP A 156 -3.47 -3.77 -12.82
C TRP A 156 -3.25 -4.75 -13.99
N THR A 157 -2.02 -4.79 -14.51
CA THR A 157 -1.60 -5.58 -15.68
C THR A 157 -0.88 -6.87 -15.29
N GLY A 158 -0.98 -7.31 -14.04
CA GLY A 158 -0.19 -8.42 -13.49
C GLY A 158 1.28 -8.07 -13.24
N TYR A 159 2.07 -9.09 -12.89
CA TYR A 159 3.52 -9.00 -12.68
C TYR A 159 4.27 -9.32 -13.98
N GLU A 160 5.42 -8.69 -14.18
CA GLU A 160 6.34 -9.07 -15.25
C GLU A 160 6.81 -10.52 -15.00
N LYS A 161 6.53 -11.43 -15.94
CA LYS A 161 7.01 -12.81 -15.86
C LYS A 161 8.54 -12.76 -15.87
N GLN A 162 9.20 -13.21 -14.80
CA GLN A 162 10.65 -13.38 -14.79
C GLN A 162 11.01 -14.59 -15.67
N GLY A 163 11.36 -14.36 -16.93
CA GLY A 163 11.90 -15.40 -17.80
C GLY A 163 11.81 -15.04 -19.28
N PHE A 164 12.67 -15.67 -20.09
CA PHE A 164 12.54 -15.71 -21.55
C PHE A 164 11.41 -16.67 -22.00
N GLY A 165 10.36 -16.82 -21.19
CA GLY A 165 9.19 -17.62 -21.55
C GLY A 165 8.35 -16.86 -22.56
N ARG A 166 7.94 -17.51 -23.66
CA ARG A 166 7.00 -16.93 -24.61
C ARG A 166 5.71 -16.54 -23.89
N ASP A 167 5.04 -15.49 -24.36
CA ASP A 167 3.74 -15.01 -23.85
C ASP A 167 2.62 -16.08 -23.87
N ASP A 168 2.88 -17.21 -24.53
CA ASP A 168 1.93 -18.29 -24.82
C ASP A 168 2.06 -19.51 -23.90
N ASP A 169 2.80 -19.41 -22.78
CA ASP A 169 2.83 -20.49 -21.79
C ASP A 169 1.51 -20.53 -21.02
N ASP A 170 0.62 -21.43 -21.47
CA ASP A 170 -0.65 -21.78 -20.83
C ASP A 170 -0.43 -22.01 -19.31
N THR A 171 -1.23 -21.34 -18.49
CA THR A 171 -1.25 -21.60 -17.04
C THR A 171 -2.08 -22.84 -16.77
N VAL A 172 -1.51 -23.79 -16.04
CA VAL A 172 -2.17 -25.03 -15.65
C VAL A 172 -2.16 -25.20 -14.14
N TYR A 173 -3.12 -25.97 -13.65
CA TYR A 173 -3.34 -26.23 -12.24
C TYR A 173 -2.90 -27.64 -11.88
N VAL A 174 -2.08 -27.75 -10.85
CA VAL A 174 -1.55 -29.04 -10.37
C VAL A 174 -1.74 -29.14 -8.87
N THR A 175 -2.07 -30.34 -8.39
CA THR A 175 -2.12 -30.62 -6.95
C THR A 175 -0.74 -31.06 -6.45
N GLU A 176 -0.44 -30.78 -5.18
CA GLU A 176 0.87 -31.09 -4.55
C GLU A 176 1.38 -32.51 -4.84
N THR A 177 0.50 -33.51 -4.83
CA THR A 177 0.81 -34.93 -5.10
C THR A 177 0.26 -35.44 -6.43
N GLY A 178 -0.37 -34.59 -7.23
CA GLY A 178 -1.03 -34.98 -8.48
C GLY A 178 -0.05 -35.35 -9.59
N LEU A 179 -0.35 -36.44 -10.31
CA LEU A 179 0.42 -36.87 -11.49
C LEU A 179 -0.08 -36.25 -12.80
N VAL A 180 -1.19 -35.50 -12.73
CA VAL A 180 -1.80 -34.85 -13.87
C VAL A 180 -1.92 -33.34 -13.66
N TYR A 181 -1.91 -32.60 -14.76
CA TYR A 181 -2.23 -31.17 -14.77
C TYR A 181 -3.66 -30.94 -15.30
N HIS A 182 -4.25 -29.83 -14.89
CA HIS A 182 -5.60 -29.40 -15.24
C HIS A 182 -5.54 -28.04 -15.92
N ARG A 183 -6.29 -27.82 -17.00
CA ARG A 183 -6.42 -26.48 -17.61
C ARG A 183 -7.58 -25.67 -17.03
N ASP A 184 -8.57 -26.36 -16.48
CA ASP A 184 -9.72 -25.74 -15.82
C ASP A 184 -9.58 -25.86 -14.29
N TYR A 185 -9.62 -24.73 -13.60
CA TYR A 185 -9.60 -24.66 -12.13
C TYR A 185 -10.85 -25.33 -11.53
N HIS A 186 -11.99 -25.21 -12.21
CA HIS A 186 -13.28 -25.75 -11.80
C HIS A 186 -13.46 -27.23 -12.19
N CYS A 187 -12.39 -27.91 -12.57
CA CYS A 187 -12.45 -29.35 -12.80
C CYS A 187 -12.90 -30.06 -11.52
N THR A 188 -13.84 -30.99 -11.62
CA THR A 188 -14.34 -31.81 -10.49
C THR A 188 -13.25 -32.60 -9.74
N HIS A 189 -12.11 -32.83 -10.40
CA HIS A 189 -10.93 -33.46 -9.78
C HIS A 189 -10.09 -32.50 -8.94
N LEU A 190 -10.34 -31.19 -9.03
CA LEU A 190 -9.78 -30.14 -8.19
C LEU A 190 -10.84 -29.68 -7.19
N GLU A 191 -11.98 -29.20 -7.70
CA GLU A 191 -13.11 -28.73 -6.92
C GLU A 191 -14.09 -29.88 -6.63
N LEU A 192 -14.05 -30.40 -5.39
CA LEU A 192 -14.96 -31.47 -4.97
C LEU A 192 -16.35 -30.92 -4.69
N SER A 193 -17.39 -31.59 -5.19
CA SER A 193 -18.75 -31.45 -4.65
C SER A 193 -18.78 -32.05 -3.25
N ILE A 194 -18.76 -31.21 -2.21
CA ILE A 194 -18.78 -31.67 -0.82
C ILE A 194 -20.17 -31.39 -0.23
N HIS A 195 -20.81 -32.45 0.27
CA HIS A 195 -22.13 -32.38 0.89
C HIS A 195 -22.05 -32.86 2.34
N MET A 196 -22.73 -32.15 3.23
CA MET A 196 -22.93 -32.59 4.62
C MET A 196 -24.20 -33.44 4.70
N VAL A 197 -24.08 -34.64 5.25
CA VAL A 197 -25.20 -35.58 5.44
C VAL A 197 -25.18 -36.13 6.86
N LEU A 198 -26.33 -36.59 7.35
CA LEU A 198 -26.38 -37.25 8.65
C LEU A 198 -25.74 -38.63 8.56
N GLN A 199 -25.01 -39.03 9.60
CA GLN A 199 -24.34 -40.32 9.61
C GLN A 199 -25.29 -41.51 9.42
N SER A 200 -26.55 -41.37 9.87
CA SER A 200 -27.61 -42.37 9.69
C SER A 200 -28.04 -42.58 8.23
N GLU A 201 -27.82 -41.61 7.36
CA GLU A 201 -28.27 -41.64 5.96
C GLU A 201 -27.21 -42.22 5.02
N ILE A 202 -25.96 -42.37 5.48
CA ILE A 202 -24.85 -42.86 4.65
C ILE A 202 -25.12 -44.26 4.08
N GLU A 203 -25.77 -45.14 4.85
CA GLU A 203 -26.00 -46.53 4.43
C GLU A 203 -26.94 -46.64 3.21
N SER A 204 -27.84 -45.67 3.03
CA SER A 204 -28.75 -45.62 1.87
C SER A 204 -28.17 -44.86 0.68
N LEU A 205 -27.22 -43.96 0.90
CA LEU A 205 -26.58 -43.16 -0.15
C LEU A 205 -25.52 -43.95 -0.94
N ARG A 206 -25.39 -43.62 -2.22
CA ARG A 206 -24.38 -44.15 -3.14
C ARG A 206 -23.70 -43.01 -3.86
N ASN A 207 -22.44 -43.19 -4.22
CA ASN A 207 -21.72 -42.25 -5.07
C ASN A 207 -22.20 -42.35 -6.53
N GLU A 208 -21.77 -41.45 -7.40
CA GLU A 208 -22.14 -41.45 -8.83
C GLU A 208 -21.82 -42.77 -9.54
N GLY A 209 -20.82 -43.51 -9.07
CA GLY A 209 -20.45 -44.84 -9.57
C GLY A 209 -21.26 -46.00 -8.97
N GLY A 210 -22.24 -45.74 -8.10
CA GLY A 210 -23.05 -46.75 -7.42
C GLY A 210 -22.37 -47.42 -6.22
N GLY A 211 -21.20 -46.95 -5.81
CA GLY A 211 -20.44 -47.46 -4.66
C GLY A 211 -20.98 -47.01 -3.31
N LYS A 212 -20.70 -47.79 -2.26
CA LYS A 212 -21.01 -47.45 -0.86
C LYS A 212 -19.93 -46.53 -0.28
N TYR A 213 -20.32 -45.67 0.65
CA TYR A 213 -19.37 -44.82 1.38
C TYR A 213 -18.79 -45.54 2.61
N HIS A 214 -17.47 -45.44 2.78
CA HIS A 214 -16.70 -46.05 3.86
C HIS A 214 -16.07 -44.98 4.77
N PRO A 215 -15.79 -45.29 6.05
CA PRO A 215 -15.16 -44.32 6.93
C PRO A 215 -13.74 -43.96 6.45
N CYS A 216 -13.39 -42.68 6.47
CA CYS A 216 -12.03 -42.23 6.20
C CYS A 216 -11.06 -42.65 7.32
N GLN A 217 -9.96 -43.31 6.95
CA GLN A 217 -8.95 -43.82 7.89
C GLN A 217 -8.23 -42.73 8.72
N HIS A 218 -8.21 -41.48 8.22
CA HIS A 218 -7.47 -40.39 8.86
C HIS A 218 -8.30 -39.58 9.85
N CYS A 219 -9.56 -39.28 9.51
CA CYS A 219 -10.40 -38.37 10.29
C CYS A 219 -11.53 -39.06 11.07
N MET A 220 -11.88 -40.31 10.76
CA MET A 220 -12.91 -41.04 11.48
C MET A 220 -12.31 -41.75 12.70
N LYS A 221 -12.34 -41.09 13.87
CA LYS A 221 -11.86 -41.63 15.16
C LYS A 221 -12.92 -41.73 16.26
N GLY A 222 -14.21 -41.73 15.91
CA GLY A 222 -15.32 -41.81 16.87
C GLY A 222 -16.52 -40.96 16.44
N ALA A 223 -17.67 -41.19 17.09
CA ALA A 223 -18.98 -40.70 16.67
C ALA A 223 -19.12 -39.17 16.77
N GLY A 224 -19.78 -38.59 15.77
CA GLY A 224 -20.19 -37.19 15.81
C GLY A 224 -20.98 -36.75 14.59
N GLY A 225 -22.28 -36.55 14.78
CA GLY A 225 -23.16 -35.69 13.97
C GLY A 225 -23.15 -35.92 12.45
N GLY A 226 -23.08 -34.80 11.72
CA GLY A 226 -23.03 -34.78 10.26
C GLY A 226 -21.65 -35.11 9.73
N VAL A 227 -21.59 -35.89 8.66
CA VAL A 227 -20.37 -36.23 7.93
C VAL A 227 -20.35 -35.55 6.57
N TYR A 228 -19.17 -35.44 5.98
CA TYR A 228 -18.97 -34.91 4.65
C TYR A 228 -18.71 -36.03 3.66
N ILE A 229 -19.46 -36.05 2.57
CA ILE A 229 -19.29 -36.95 1.43
C ILE A 229 -19.02 -36.15 0.17
N THR A 230 -18.53 -36.84 -0.86
CA THR A 230 -18.41 -36.27 -2.21
C THR A 230 -19.10 -37.16 -3.23
N ASP A 231 -19.57 -36.56 -4.32
CA ASP A 231 -20.34 -37.27 -5.35
C ASP A 231 -19.53 -38.38 -6.02
N THR A 232 -18.23 -38.16 -6.23
CA THR A 232 -17.34 -39.13 -6.88
C THR A 232 -16.53 -39.99 -5.89
N GLY A 233 -16.44 -39.60 -4.62
CA GLY A 233 -15.64 -40.31 -3.62
C GLY A 233 -16.33 -41.56 -3.08
N ASP A 234 -15.57 -42.43 -2.42
CA ASP A 234 -16.07 -43.64 -1.74
C ASP A 234 -15.93 -43.54 -0.22
N ARG A 235 -15.53 -42.38 0.30
CA ARG A 235 -15.29 -42.17 1.73
C ARG A 235 -16.06 -40.99 2.29
N TYR A 236 -16.48 -41.14 3.54
CA TYR A 236 -17.06 -40.06 4.33
C TYR A 236 -16.07 -39.58 5.40
N HIS A 237 -16.16 -38.28 5.71
CA HIS A 237 -15.20 -37.57 6.53
C HIS A 237 -15.89 -36.81 7.67
N SER A 238 -15.22 -36.66 8.81
CA SER A 238 -15.72 -35.87 9.94
C SER A 238 -15.35 -34.38 9.86
N SER A 239 -14.39 -34.01 9.00
CA SER A 239 -13.91 -32.63 8.86
C SER A 239 -13.57 -32.28 7.43
N LEU A 240 -13.92 -31.06 7.01
CA LEU A 240 -13.52 -30.45 5.74
C LEU A 240 -12.00 -30.24 5.62
N SER A 241 -11.28 -30.18 6.75
CA SER A 241 -9.82 -30.04 6.77
C SER A 241 -9.06 -31.36 6.61
N CYS A 242 -9.77 -32.49 6.44
CA CYS A 242 -9.13 -33.77 6.19
C CYS A 242 -8.30 -33.71 4.90
N SER A 243 -7.07 -34.24 4.92
CA SER A 243 -6.19 -34.31 3.75
C SER A 243 -6.79 -35.09 2.57
N GLY A 244 -7.77 -35.97 2.81
CA GLY A 244 -8.50 -36.66 1.74
C GLY A 244 -9.55 -35.80 1.03
N LEU A 245 -9.95 -34.67 1.62
CA LEU A 245 -10.88 -33.69 1.02
C LEU A 245 -10.16 -32.41 0.57
N LYS A 246 -9.20 -31.94 1.37
CA LYS A 246 -8.43 -30.74 1.07
C LYS A 246 -7.46 -31.01 -0.08
N ARG A 247 -7.51 -30.17 -1.12
CA ARG A 247 -6.50 -30.13 -2.18
C ARG A 247 -5.73 -28.82 -2.13
N THR A 248 -4.40 -28.91 -2.03
CA THR A 248 -3.52 -27.76 -2.26
C THR A 248 -3.28 -27.67 -3.76
N ILE A 249 -3.73 -26.58 -4.40
CA ILE A 249 -3.66 -26.38 -5.85
C ILE A 249 -2.66 -25.26 -6.13
N TYR A 250 -1.74 -25.51 -7.05
CA TYR A 250 -0.77 -24.54 -7.56
C TYR A 250 -1.09 -24.20 -9.01
N ALA A 251 -1.04 -22.91 -9.34
CA ALA A 251 -1.10 -22.44 -10.72
C ALA A 251 0.34 -22.24 -11.21
N VAL A 252 0.73 -22.99 -12.23
CA VAL A 252 2.10 -23.02 -12.77
C VAL A 252 2.07 -22.99 -14.30
N PRO A 253 3.09 -22.45 -14.97
CA PRO A 253 3.24 -22.57 -16.42
C PRO A 253 3.28 -24.03 -16.87
N LEU A 254 2.71 -24.34 -18.04
CA LEU A 254 2.74 -25.69 -18.63
C LEU A 254 4.18 -26.22 -18.79
N SER A 255 5.14 -25.33 -19.04
CA SER A 255 6.56 -25.65 -19.16
C SER A 255 7.17 -26.19 -17.86
N GLU A 256 6.64 -25.83 -16.68
CA GLU A 256 7.13 -26.29 -15.38
C GLU A 256 6.61 -27.70 -15.00
N VAL A 257 5.58 -28.19 -15.68
CA VAL A 257 4.92 -29.48 -15.36
C VAL A 257 5.33 -30.60 -16.32
N ALA A 258 6.50 -30.47 -16.94
CA ALA A 258 7.05 -31.46 -17.85
C ALA A 258 7.03 -32.87 -17.24
N GLY A 259 6.38 -33.81 -17.93
CA GLY A 259 6.25 -35.21 -17.50
C GLY A 259 4.96 -35.54 -16.73
N LYS A 260 4.12 -34.56 -16.37
CA LYS A 260 2.76 -34.82 -15.87
C LYS A 260 1.78 -35.02 -17.03
N GLY A 261 0.86 -35.97 -16.88
CA GLY A 261 -0.17 -36.23 -17.88
C GLY A 261 -1.25 -35.14 -17.90
N ALA A 262 -1.93 -34.95 -19.03
CA ALA A 262 -3.10 -34.09 -19.08
C ALA A 262 -4.29 -34.77 -18.37
N CYS A 263 -5.08 -34.02 -17.60
CA CYS A 263 -6.31 -34.56 -17.02
C CYS A 263 -7.27 -35.07 -18.11
N SER A 264 -7.88 -36.23 -17.90
CA SER A 264 -8.82 -36.81 -18.87
C SER A 264 -10.09 -35.97 -19.09
N ARG A 265 -10.51 -35.17 -18.09
CA ARG A 265 -11.72 -34.32 -18.16
C ARG A 265 -11.42 -32.93 -18.75
N CYS A 266 -10.37 -32.26 -18.28
CA CYS A 266 -10.09 -30.85 -18.61
C CYS A 266 -8.70 -30.62 -19.23
N GLY A 267 -8.01 -31.68 -19.67
CA GLY A 267 -6.68 -31.60 -20.29
C GLY A 267 -6.70 -31.57 -21.82
N LYS A 268 -7.89 -31.54 -22.43
CA LYS A 268 -8.05 -31.35 -23.87
C LYS A 268 -7.86 -29.89 -24.27
#